data_AF-A0A5D0GJ74-F1
#
_entry.id   AF-A0A5D0GJ74-F1
#
_cell.length_a   1.000
_cell.length_b   1.000
_cell.length_c   1.000
_cell.angle_alpha   90.00
_cell.angle_beta   90.00
_cell.angle_gamma   90.00
#
_symmetry.space_group_name_H-M   'P 1'
#
loop_
_entity.id
_entity.type
_entity.pdbx_description
1 polymer ?
#
loop_
_entity_poly.entity_id
_entity_poly.type
_entity_poly.pdbx_seq_one_letter_code
_entity_poly.pdbx_strand_id
1 'polypeptide(L)'
;METNLSLFNQINSLSYWFLLESNYKSSVVLDAEKDSYFVSIKKGNKHLYTHHISHFSKKNKNFLKFELIAVVNSLLHIRETVVHRQQQQQSA
;
A
#
# COMPACT_ATOMS: atom_id res chain seq x y z
N MET A 1 -18.76 -6.23 5.22
CA MET A 1 -17.60 -6.25 6.15
C MET A 1 -16.41 -6.97 5.50
N GLU A 2 -16.67 -8.05 4.76
CA GLU A 2 -15.67 -8.85 4.01
C GLU A 2 -14.87 -8.06 2.96
N THR A 3 -15.47 -7.09 2.26
CA THR A 3 -14.76 -6.35 1.20
C THR A 3 -13.60 -5.51 1.75
N ASN A 4 -13.75 -4.87 2.90
CA ASN A 4 -12.67 -4.08 3.50
C ASN A 4 -11.56 -4.99 3.99
N LEU A 5 -11.90 -6.14 4.58
CA LEU A 5 -10.92 -7.15 4.99
C LEU A 5 -10.10 -7.67 3.79
N SER A 6 -10.77 -7.94 2.66
CA SER A 6 -10.07 -8.32 1.42
C SER A 6 -9.12 -7.22 0.95
N LEU A 7 -9.51 -5.95 1.00
CA LEU A 7 -8.63 -4.83 0.63
C LEU A 7 -7.43 -4.71 1.57
N PHE A 8 -7.60 -4.89 2.89
CA PHE A 8 -6.47 -4.93 3.83
C PHE A 8 -5.51 -6.08 3.51
N ASN A 9 -6.03 -7.26 3.24
CA ASN A 9 -5.21 -8.41 2.86
C ASN A 9 -4.44 -8.13 1.57
N GLN A 10 -5.05 -7.48 0.58
CA GLN A 10 -4.37 -7.07 -0.65
C GLN A 10 -3.25 -6.06 -0.38
N ILE A 11 -3.49 -5.03 0.45
CA ILE A 11 -2.46 -4.05 0.83
C ILE A 11 -1.29 -4.72 1.54
N ASN A 12 -1.57 -5.65 2.46
CA ASN A 12 -0.56 -6.40 3.19
C ASN A 12 0.25 -7.31 2.26
N SER A 13 -0.40 -8.05 1.36
CA SER A 13 0.27 -8.90 0.37
C SER A 13 1.17 -8.10 -0.57
N LEU A 14 0.71 -6.93 -1.06
CA LEU A 14 1.52 -6.04 -1.89
C LEU A 14 2.71 -5.47 -1.10
N SER A 15 2.48 -5.08 0.14
CA SER A 15 3.53 -4.59 1.03
C SER A 15 4.62 -5.63 1.29
N TYR A 16 4.22 -6.89 1.48
CA TYR A 16 5.15 -8.00 1.62
C TYR A 16 5.92 -8.28 0.32
N TRP A 17 5.24 -8.25 -0.83
CA TRP A 17 5.89 -8.36 -2.13
C TRP A 17 6.96 -7.27 -2.34
N PHE A 18 6.66 -6.02 -1.97
CA PHE A 18 7.65 -4.94 -2.05
C PHE A 18 8.88 -5.20 -1.19
N LEU A 19 8.70 -5.78 0.00
CA LEU A 19 9.82 -6.08 0.90
C LEU A 19 10.70 -7.21 0.37
N LEU A 20 10.12 -8.27 -0.21
CA LEU A 20 10.85 -9.46 -0.64
C LEU A 20 11.41 -9.35 -2.07
N GLU A 21 10.56 -8.95 -3.00
CA GLU A 21 10.83 -9.04 -4.45
C GLU A 21 11.41 -7.72 -4.99
N SER A 22 11.54 -6.72 -4.12
CA SER A 22 12.13 -5.43 -4.48
C SER A 22 12.94 -4.87 -3.31
N ASN A 23 13.90 -3.98 -3.61
CA ASN A 23 14.64 -3.25 -2.57
C ASN A 23 13.83 -2.09 -1.96
N TYR A 24 12.51 -2.25 -1.84
CA TYR A 24 11.58 -1.21 -1.41
C TYR A 24 11.08 -1.57 -0.01
N LYS A 25 11.18 -0.62 0.92
CA LYS A 25 10.64 -0.79 2.27
C LYS A 25 9.17 -0.40 2.27
N SER A 26 8.29 -1.31 2.66
CA SER A 26 6.88 -1.02 2.95
C SER A 26 6.63 -0.94 4.45
N SER A 27 5.73 -0.07 4.87
CA SER A 27 5.21 0.00 6.24
C SER A 27 3.71 0.23 6.19
N VAL A 28 2.97 -0.66 6.84
CA VAL A 28 1.52 -0.59 7.03
C VAL A 28 1.25 -0.59 8.52
N VAL A 29 0.57 0.43 9.02
CA VAL A 29 0.33 0.63 10.45
C VAL A 29 -1.14 0.98 10.68
N LEU A 30 -1.81 0.25 11.57
CA LEU A 30 -3.09 0.63 12.13
C LEU A 30 -2.84 1.15 13.56
N ASP A 31 -2.94 2.45 13.74
CA ASP A 31 -2.74 3.14 15.01
C ASP A 31 -4.10 3.29 15.71
N ALA A 32 -4.35 2.45 16.71
CA ALA A 32 -5.60 2.46 17.47
C ALA A 32 -5.70 3.68 18.39
N GLU A 33 -4.58 4.24 18.87
CA GLU A 33 -4.57 5.42 19.74
C GLU A 33 -4.97 6.67 18.98
N LYS A 34 -4.47 6.80 17.75
CA LYS A 34 -4.77 7.94 16.86
C LYS A 34 -5.95 7.71 15.94
N ASP A 35 -6.58 6.54 16.02
CA ASP A 35 -7.66 6.11 15.13
C ASP A 35 -7.29 6.33 13.66
N SER A 36 -6.12 5.83 13.25
CA SER A 36 -5.60 6.08 11.91
C SER A 36 -4.97 4.85 11.27
N TYR A 37 -5.00 4.84 9.95
CA TYR A 37 -4.37 3.81 9.13
C TYR A 37 -3.36 4.45 8.19
N PHE A 38 -2.16 3.90 8.16
CA PHE A 38 -1.02 4.46 7.44
C PHE A 38 -0.37 3.41 6.55
N VAL A 39 -0.03 3.80 5.32
CA VAL A 39 0.71 2.98 4.36
C VAL A 39 1.82 3.83 3.77
N SER A 40 3.06 3.32 3.75
CA SER A 40 4.17 3.99 3.09
C SER A 40 5.09 3.03 2.36
N ILE A 41 5.53 3.42 1.17
CA ILE A 41 6.52 2.71 0.35
C ILE A 41 7.72 3.63 0.14
N LYS A 42 8.91 3.13 0.43
CA LYS A 42 10.18 3.87 0.27
C LYS A 42 11.20 3.04 -0.49
N LYS A 43 12.08 3.70 -1.26
CA LYS A 43 13.27 3.09 -1.87
C LYS A 43 14.50 3.84 -1.36
N GLY A 44 15.33 3.20 -0.55
CA GLY A 44 16.38 3.90 0.19
C GLY A 44 15.80 5.01 1.07
N ASN A 45 16.30 6.24 0.90
CA ASN A 45 15.82 7.42 1.64
C ASN A 45 14.64 8.14 0.96
N LYS A 46 14.21 7.71 -0.23
CA LYS A 46 13.13 8.37 -0.98
C LYS A 46 11.78 7.73 -0.69
N HIS A 47 10.82 8.53 -0.24
CA HIS A 47 9.41 8.14 -0.17
C HIS A 47 8.83 8.11 -1.59
N LEU A 48 8.25 6.98 -1.97
CA LEU A 48 7.59 6.80 -3.27
C LEU A 48 6.08 6.90 -3.14
N TYR A 49 5.55 6.45 -2.01
CA TYR A 49 4.13 6.53 -1.72
C TYR A 49 3.93 6.68 -0.23
N THR A 50 2.96 7.50 0.17
CA THR A 50 2.52 7.62 1.55
C THR A 50 1.04 7.96 1.53
N HIS A 51 0.26 7.22 2.30
CA HIS A 51 -1.16 7.44 2.45
C HIS A 51 -1.56 7.31 3.91
N HIS A 52 -2.40 8.23 4.36
CA HIS A 52 -2.85 8.32 5.74
C HIS A 52 -4.36 8.52 5.76
N ILE A 53 -5.05 7.59 6.41
CA ILE A 53 -6.48 7.62 6.64
C ILE A 53 -6.69 7.96 8.11
N SER A 54 -7.06 9.22 8.39
CA SER A 54 -7.46 9.68 9.72
C SER A 54 -8.90 9.27 10.05
N HIS A 55 -9.23 9.18 11.34
CA HIS A 55 -10.58 8.92 11.85
C HIS A 55 -11.15 7.60 11.29
N PHE A 56 -10.30 6.57 11.28
CA PHE A 56 -10.52 5.33 10.58
C PHE A 56 -11.80 4.61 11.05
N SER A 57 -12.02 4.53 12.36
CA SER A 57 -13.22 3.91 12.96
C SER A 57 -14.49 4.73 12.75
N LYS A 58 -14.38 6.06 12.60
CA LYS A 58 -15.50 7.00 12.47
C LYS A 58 -15.89 7.28 11.02
N LYS A 59 -15.10 6.82 10.05
CA LYS A 59 -15.35 7.08 8.62
C LYS A 59 -16.56 6.33 8.08
N ASN A 60 -17.25 6.96 7.14
CA ASN A 60 -18.31 6.28 6.38
C ASN A 60 -17.73 5.04 5.66
N LYS A 61 -18.41 3.89 5.78
CA LYS A 61 -17.94 2.62 5.22
C LYS A 61 -17.64 2.66 3.72
N ASN A 62 -18.43 3.42 2.94
CA ASN A 62 -18.22 3.56 1.50
C ASN A 62 -17.01 4.46 1.19
N PHE A 63 -16.82 5.52 1.96
CA PHE A 63 -15.66 6.39 1.83
C PHE A 63 -14.37 5.66 2.19
N LEU A 64 -14.38 4.93 3.30
CA LEU A 64 -13.26 4.07 3.70
C LEU A 64 -12.95 3.03 2.63
N LYS A 65 -13.97 2.36 2.08
CA LYS A 65 -13.79 1.40 0.99
C LYS A 65 -13.14 2.06 -0.23
N PHE A 66 -13.57 3.27 -0.61
CA PHE A 66 -13.02 4.01 -1.74
C PHE A 66 -11.53 4.34 -1.51
N GLU A 67 -11.17 4.83 -0.33
CA GLU A 67 -9.77 5.09 0.01
C GLU A 67 -8.92 3.82 -0.02
N LEU A 68 -9.42 2.72 0.54
CA LEU A 68 -8.70 1.44 0.50
C LEU A 68 -8.50 0.94 -0.93
N ILE A 69 -9.49 1.09 -1.81
CA ILE A 69 -9.35 0.77 -3.25
C ILE A 69 -8.28 1.65 -3.89
N ALA A 70 -8.28 2.96 -3.59
CA ALA A 70 -7.28 3.88 -4.12
C ALA A 70 -5.85 3.52 -3.67
N VAL A 71 -5.70 3.06 -2.41
CA VAL A 71 -4.42 2.55 -1.91
C VAL A 71 -4.01 1.29 -2.68
N VAL A 72 -4.88 0.29 -2.80
CA VAL A 72 -4.59 -0.94 -3.56
C VAL A 72 -4.15 -0.64 -4.99
N ASN A 73 -4.90 0.22 -5.70
CA ASN A 73 -4.58 0.58 -7.07
C ASN A 73 -3.22 1.30 -7.19
N SER A 74 -2.92 2.20 -6.25
CA SER A 74 -1.62 2.89 -6.20
C SER A 74 -0.47 1.90 -5.99
N LEU A 75 -0.63 0.93 -5.08
CA LEU A 75 0.36 -0.11 -4.84
C LEU A 75 0.52 -1.04 -6.04
N LEU A 76 -0.56 -1.45 -6.70
CA LEU A 76 -0.48 -2.25 -7.93
C LEU A 76 0.31 -1.55 -9.03
N HIS A 77 0.03 -0.27 -9.27
CA HIS A 77 0.74 0.52 -10.27
C HIS A 77 2.24 0.65 -9.96
N ILE A 78 2.60 0.82 -8.69
CA ILE A 78 4.02 0.83 -8.26
C ILE A 78 4.66 -0.53 -8.54
N ARG A 79 3.98 -1.63 -8.20
CA ARG A 79 4.47 -2.99 -8.48
C ARG A 79 4.70 -3.21 -9.97
N GLU A 80 3.74 -2.89 -10.82
CA GLU A 80 3.87 -3.00 -12.29
C GLU A 80 5.09 -2.21 -12.79
N THR A 81 5.26 -0.96 -12.31
CA THR A 81 6.41 -0.14 -12.67
C THR A 81 7.74 -0.77 -12.23
N VAL A 82 7.79 -1.41 -11.07
CA VAL A 82 8.98 -2.12 -10.59
C VAL A 82 9.30 -3.32 -11.47
N VAL A 83 8.30 -4.16 -11.76
CA VAL A 83 8.45 -5.36 -12.60
C VAL A 83 8.91 -4.99 -14.01
N HIS A 84 8.29 -3.99 -14.64
CA HIS A 84 8.69 -3.53 -15.97
C HIS A 84 10.15 -3.05 -16.01
N ARG A 85 10.59 -2.32 -14.98
CA ARG A 85 12.00 -1.88 -14.89
C ARG A 85 12.97 -3.05 -14.71
N GLN A 86 12.60 -4.06 -13.91
CA GLN A 86 13.43 -5.27 -13.73
C GLN A 86 13.58 -6.05 -15.05
N GLN A 87 12.50 -6.21 -15.82
CA GLN A 87 12.52 -6.89 -17.12
C GLN A 87 13.41 -6.16 -18.14
N GLN A 88 13.33 -4.82 -18.18
CA GLN A 88 14.18 -4.01 -19.07
C GLN A 88 15.67 -4.13 -18.72
N GLN A 89 16.01 -4.24 -17.43
CA GLN A 89 17.40 -4.41 -16.97
C GLN A 89 17.97 -5.82 -17.25
N GLN A 90 17.13 -6.83 -17.45
CA GLN A 90 17.57 -8.20 -17.78
C GLN A 90 17.75 -8.43 -19.28
N SER A 91 17.24 -7.53 -20.11
CA SER A 91 17.28 -7.63 -21.58
C SER A 91 18.37 -6.75 -22.22
N ALA A 92 19.16 -6.07 -21.40
CA ALA A 92 20.28 -5.20 -21.78
C ALA A 92 21.60 -5.78 -21.27
#